data_AF-A0A4Y4M2L0-F1
#
_entry.id   AF-A0A4Y4M2L0-F1
#
_cell.length_a   1.000
_cell.length_b   1.000
_cell.length_c   1.000
_cell.angle_alpha   90.00
_cell.angle_beta   90.00
_cell.angle_gamma   90.00
#
_symmetry.space_group_name_H-M   'P 1'
#
loop_
_entity.id
_entity.type
_entity.pdbx_description
1 polymer ?
#
loop_
_entity_poly.entity_id
_entity_poly.type
_entity_poly.pdbx_seq_one_letter_code
_entity_poly.pdbx_strand_id
1 'polypeptide(L)'
;MAAQELKTLLIERVKTFDLKRIAFDTLHKILSEDPEELIGGFEPGEITFLFDGYQCLIEQRYSEPVIRARIGLYVENEIYLKNLEPIGYYDLEIDFDGEIVDDCFVIEKEKYLKDIEITSYFQEMNRKMPSQYLRENQGEYEFVSYISLIGTLFISKEFESAGVLVNQANTYLKNKGNPLPDKDYLKECRYFLKMMSNYLIENNLISKGLKERLEDNKNNI
;
A
#
# COMPACT_ATOMS: atom_id res chain seq x y z
N MET A 1 -24.50 -6.08 33.88
CA MET A 1 -23.54 -5.05 34.35
C MET A 1 -24.06 -3.70 33.89
N ALA A 2 -24.12 -2.71 34.78
CA ALA A 2 -24.46 -1.34 34.40
C ALA A 2 -23.25 -0.68 33.71
N ALA A 3 -23.48 0.23 32.75
CA ALA A 3 -22.40 0.90 32.00
C ALA A 3 -21.35 1.60 32.91
N GLN A 4 -21.78 2.06 34.09
CA GLN A 4 -20.92 2.71 35.08
C GLN A 4 -19.98 1.71 35.79
N GLU A 5 -20.45 0.49 36.06
CA GLU A 5 -19.64 -0.58 36.67
C GLU A 5 -18.55 -1.02 35.70
N LEU A 6 -18.90 -1.18 34.42
CA LEU A 6 -17.97 -1.52 33.35
C LEU A 6 -16.87 -0.47 33.18
N LYS A 7 -17.24 0.81 33.17
CA LYS A 7 -16.29 1.92 33.08
C LYS A 7 -15.31 1.94 34.25
N THR A 8 -15.80 1.63 35.45
CA THR A 8 -14.98 1.56 36.67
C THR A 8 -13.99 0.40 36.58
N LEU A 9 -14.47 -0.78 36.19
CA LEU A 9 -13.64 -1.97 35.98
C LEU A 9 -12.55 -1.72 34.93
N LEU A 10 -12.88 -1.09 33.80
CA LEU A 10 -11.93 -0.77 32.75
C LEU A 10 -10.83 0.19 33.23
N ILE A 11 -11.20 1.26 33.95
CA ILE A 11 -10.23 2.21 34.50
C ILE A 11 -9.29 1.54 35.49
N GLU A 12 -9.81 0.64 36.33
CA GLU A 12 -9.02 -0.10 37.30
C GLU A 12 -8.02 -1.02 36.61
N ARG A 13 -8.50 -1.89 35.71
CA ARG A 13 -7.67 -2.89 35.03
C ARG A 13 -6.58 -2.27 34.16
N VAL A 14 -6.92 -1.23 33.39
CA VAL A 14 -5.96 -0.48 32.57
C VAL A 14 -4.82 0.09 33.41
N LYS A 15 -5.11 0.61 34.61
CA LYS A 15 -4.10 1.14 35.53
C LYS A 15 -3.27 0.04 36.16
N THR A 16 -3.90 -1.03 36.61
CA THR A 16 -3.23 -2.18 37.25
C THR A 16 -2.19 -2.80 36.32
N PHE A 17 -2.53 -2.96 35.04
CA PHE A 17 -1.66 -3.62 34.07
C PHE A 17 -0.75 -2.67 33.30
N ASP A 18 -0.89 -1.36 33.47
CA ASP A 18 -0.14 -0.35 32.70
C ASP A 18 -0.24 -0.61 31.18
N LEU A 19 -1.46 -0.89 30.72
CA LEU A 19 -1.71 -1.47 29.39
C LEU A 19 -1.20 -0.59 28.24
N LYS A 20 -1.17 0.73 28.44
CA LYS A 20 -0.60 1.65 27.43
C LYS A 20 0.89 1.41 27.27
N ARG A 21 1.64 1.24 28.37
CA ARG A 21 3.07 0.96 28.30
C ARG A 21 3.32 -0.37 27.60
N ILE A 22 2.59 -1.42 27.99
CA ILE A 22 2.71 -2.75 27.38
C ILE A 22 2.44 -2.67 25.87
N ALA A 23 1.39 -1.96 25.44
CA ALA A 23 1.08 -1.79 24.03
C ALA A 23 2.22 -1.14 23.24
N PHE A 24 2.85 -0.09 23.77
CA PHE A 24 4.02 0.52 23.10
C PHE A 24 5.25 -0.39 23.13
N ASP A 25 5.53 -1.07 24.24
CA ASP A 25 6.67 -1.97 24.36
C ASP A 25 6.57 -3.14 23.36
N THR A 26 5.40 -3.76 23.24
CA THR A 26 5.15 -4.84 22.28
C THR A 26 5.22 -4.34 20.84
N LEU A 27 4.61 -3.19 20.54
CA LEU A 27 4.73 -2.56 19.23
C LEU A 27 6.19 -2.29 18.84
N HIS A 28 6.99 -1.73 19.74
CA HIS A 28 8.40 -1.47 19.49
C HIS A 28 9.20 -2.76 19.26
N LYS A 29 8.85 -3.85 19.95
CA LYS A 29 9.44 -5.16 19.71
C LYS A 29 9.11 -5.66 18.29
N ILE A 30 7.85 -5.60 17.88
CA ILE A 30 7.42 -5.99 16.51
C ILE A 30 8.21 -5.23 15.45
N LEU A 31 8.29 -3.90 15.61
CA LEU A 31 9.01 -3.03 14.66
C LEU A 31 10.53 -3.24 14.65
N SER A 32 11.08 -3.92 15.65
CA SER A 32 12.52 -4.22 15.72
C SER A 32 12.92 -5.51 14.99
N GLU A 33 11.95 -6.39 14.68
CA GLU A 33 12.23 -7.71 14.11
C GLU A 33 12.26 -7.69 12.56
N ASP A 34 11.40 -6.89 11.90
CA ASP A 34 11.50 -6.56 10.46
C ASP A 34 10.53 -5.40 10.09
N PRO A 35 10.96 -4.13 10.09
CA PRO A 35 10.06 -3.01 9.87
C PRO A 35 9.65 -2.83 8.40
N GLU A 36 10.46 -3.26 7.42
CA GLU A 36 10.30 -2.86 6.01
C GLU A 36 9.00 -3.39 5.38
N GLU A 37 8.68 -4.67 5.60
CA GLU A 37 7.42 -5.25 5.12
C GLU A 37 6.21 -4.74 5.92
N LEU A 38 6.41 -4.48 7.21
CA LEU A 38 5.32 -4.15 8.13
C LEU A 38 4.74 -2.76 7.85
N ILE A 39 5.57 -1.77 7.54
CA ILE A 39 5.14 -0.37 7.48
C ILE A 39 4.63 0.08 6.10
N GLY A 40 4.25 -0.83 5.21
CA GLY A 40 3.53 -0.47 3.97
C GLY A 40 4.30 0.46 3.03
N GLY A 41 5.63 0.43 3.07
CA GLY A 41 6.52 1.26 2.25
C GLY A 41 6.77 2.69 2.78
N PHE A 42 6.29 3.01 3.99
CA PHE A 42 6.69 4.23 4.69
C PHE A 42 8.09 4.07 5.32
N GLU A 43 8.81 5.16 5.52
CA GLU A 43 10.01 5.12 6.34
C GLU A 43 9.62 5.16 7.83
N PRO A 44 10.37 4.52 8.75
CA PRO A 44 10.04 4.54 10.17
C PRO A 44 9.91 5.96 10.76
N GLY A 45 10.67 6.92 10.23
CA GLY A 45 10.61 8.33 10.64
C GLY A 45 9.41 9.11 10.11
N GLU A 46 8.67 8.57 9.15
CA GLU A 46 7.45 9.20 8.60
C GLU A 46 6.21 8.87 9.42
N ILE A 47 6.26 7.81 10.23
CA ILE A 47 5.11 7.32 10.98
C ILE A 47 5.13 7.88 12.40
N THR A 48 4.05 8.57 12.75
CA THR A 48 3.74 8.99 14.11
C THR A 48 2.80 7.99 14.76
N PHE A 49 3.23 7.41 15.88
CA PHE A 49 2.42 6.50 16.69
C PHE A 49 1.70 7.28 17.79
N LEU A 50 0.36 7.26 17.80
CA LEU A 50 -0.45 7.94 18.80
C LEU A 50 -1.34 6.97 19.55
N PHE A 51 -1.50 7.20 20.85
CA PHE A 51 -2.40 6.39 21.66
C PHE A 51 -3.84 6.85 21.50
N ASP A 52 -4.67 6.01 20.87
CA ASP A 52 -6.05 6.36 20.52
C ASP A 52 -7.05 6.07 21.64
N GLY A 53 -6.66 5.22 22.59
CA GLY A 53 -7.46 4.94 23.78
C GLY A 53 -7.66 3.46 24.05
N TYR A 54 -8.66 3.20 24.89
CA TYR A 54 -9.04 1.87 25.33
C TYR A 54 -10.47 1.56 24.91
N GLN A 55 -10.74 0.29 24.62
CA GLN A 55 -12.07 -0.22 24.33
C GLN A 55 -12.32 -1.52 25.09
N CYS A 56 -13.50 -1.67 25.68
CA CYS A 56 -13.94 -2.96 26.21
C CYS A 56 -14.79 -3.67 25.16
N LEU A 57 -14.42 -4.89 24.81
CA LEU A 57 -15.11 -5.70 23.82
C LEU A 57 -15.79 -6.86 24.53
N ILE A 58 -17.10 -6.74 24.76
CA ILE A 58 -17.89 -7.71 25.56
C ILE A 58 -18.69 -8.65 24.66
N GLU A 59 -19.21 -8.14 23.56
CA GLU A 59 -20.05 -8.91 22.63
C GLU A 59 -19.20 -9.44 21.47
N GLN A 60 -18.34 -10.40 21.77
CA GLN A 60 -17.67 -11.18 20.73
C GLN A 60 -18.39 -12.54 20.61
N ARG A 61 -18.80 -12.93 19.38
CA ARG A 61 -19.68 -14.10 19.16
C ARG A 61 -19.10 -15.43 19.68
N TYR A 62 -17.78 -15.52 19.90
CA TYR A 62 -17.08 -16.76 20.27
C TYR A 62 -15.87 -16.56 21.19
N SER A 63 -15.76 -15.42 21.88
CA SER A 63 -14.59 -15.09 22.69
C SER A 63 -14.99 -14.41 23.98
N GLU A 64 -14.13 -14.58 24.97
CA GLU A 64 -14.28 -13.92 26.26
C GLU A 64 -14.12 -12.40 26.11
N PRO A 65 -14.70 -11.61 27.03
CA PRO A 65 -14.55 -10.18 26.99
C PRO A 65 -13.09 -9.75 27.19
N VAL A 66 -12.63 -8.79 26.38
CA VAL A 66 -11.25 -8.28 26.44
C VAL A 66 -11.22 -6.75 26.58
N ILE A 67 -10.09 -6.26 27.05
CA ILE A 67 -9.72 -4.84 27.01
C ILE A 67 -8.70 -4.65 25.89
N ARG A 68 -9.05 -3.82 24.92
CA ARG A 68 -8.18 -3.44 23.81
C ARG A 68 -7.52 -2.09 24.09
N ALA A 69 -6.21 -2.00 23.90
CA ALA A 69 -5.46 -0.76 23.80
C ALA A 69 -5.07 -0.54 22.34
N ARG A 70 -5.41 0.65 21.80
CA ARG A 70 -5.12 0.99 20.40
C ARG A 70 -4.05 2.07 20.31
N ILE A 71 -3.09 1.83 19.43
CA ILE A 71 -2.12 2.82 18.96
C ILE A 71 -2.39 3.05 17.47
N GLY A 72 -2.82 4.24 17.09
CA GLY A 72 -2.99 4.62 15.69
C GLY A 72 -1.65 4.95 15.04
N LEU A 73 -1.52 4.58 13.77
CA LEU A 73 -0.38 4.90 12.92
C LEU A 73 -0.78 6.04 11.98
N TYR A 74 0.00 7.11 11.99
CA TYR A 74 -0.32 8.32 11.25
C TYR A 74 0.88 8.84 10.45
N VAL A 75 0.61 9.48 9.32
CA VAL A 75 1.62 10.23 8.54
C VAL A 75 1.18 11.68 8.39
N GLU A 76 2.14 12.59 8.17
CA GLU A 76 1.81 13.98 7.86
C GLU A 76 1.09 14.05 6.51
N ASN A 77 -0.07 14.70 6.47
CA ASN A 77 -0.79 14.93 5.23
C ASN A 77 -0.18 16.14 4.50
N GLU A 78 0.38 15.91 3.31
CA GLU A 78 1.03 16.96 2.51
C GLU A 78 0.06 18.02 1.95
N ILE A 79 -1.24 17.70 1.87
CA ILE A 79 -2.27 18.57 1.27
C ILE A 79 -2.82 19.58 2.28
N TYR A 80 -2.88 19.19 3.56
CA TYR A 80 -3.46 20.01 4.63
C TYR A 80 -2.44 20.27 5.74
N LEU A 81 -2.06 21.55 5.92
CA LEU A 81 -1.21 22.01 7.01
C LEU A 81 -1.67 21.43 8.37
N LYS A 82 -0.85 20.55 8.96
CA LYS A 82 -0.99 19.97 10.31
C LYS A 82 -2.15 18.99 10.53
N ASN A 83 -2.55 18.23 9.50
CA ASN A 83 -3.41 17.07 9.73
C ASN A 83 -2.60 15.78 9.60
N LEU A 84 -2.70 14.94 10.64
CA LEU A 84 -2.22 13.57 10.62
C LEU A 84 -3.25 12.70 9.90
N GLU A 85 -2.81 11.97 8.87
CA GLU A 85 -3.65 11.01 8.17
C GLU A 85 -3.46 9.61 8.77
N PRO A 86 -4.52 8.93 9.20
CA PRO A 86 -4.41 7.56 9.70
C PRO A 86 -4.07 6.63 8.53
N ILE A 87 -3.03 5.81 8.71
CA ILE A 87 -2.56 4.80 7.76
C ILE A 87 -2.72 3.37 8.27
N GLY A 88 -2.98 3.19 9.56
CA GLY A 88 -3.09 1.89 10.19
C GLY A 88 -3.26 1.99 11.70
N TYR A 89 -3.17 0.86 12.38
CA TYR A 89 -3.21 0.79 13.84
C TYR A 89 -2.51 -0.47 14.36
N TYR A 90 -2.15 -0.43 15.63
CA TYR A 90 -1.79 -1.57 16.43
C TYR A 90 -2.82 -1.72 17.55
N ASP A 91 -3.40 -2.91 17.68
CA ASP A 91 -4.29 -3.30 18.76
C ASP A 91 -3.60 -4.35 19.64
N LEU A 92 -3.58 -4.10 20.94
CA LEU A 92 -3.23 -5.10 21.95
C LEU A 92 -4.48 -5.45 22.75
N GLU A 93 -4.85 -6.73 22.75
CA GLU A 93 -5.98 -7.25 23.51
C GLU A 93 -5.50 -8.04 24.71
N ILE A 94 -6.02 -7.69 25.88
CA ILE A 94 -5.81 -8.44 27.12
C ILE A 94 -7.14 -8.92 27.68
N ASP A 95 -7.13 -10.03 28.40
CA ASP A 95 -8.27 -10.44 29.21
C ASP A 95 -8.37 -9.61 30.50
N PHE A 96 -9.36 -9.92 31.34
CA PHE A 96 -9.52 -9.23 32.62
C PHE A 96 -8.50 -9.62 33.69
N ASP A 97 -7.76 -10.71 33.49
CA ASP A 97 -6.71 -11.18 34.39
C ASP A 97 -5.33 -10.57 34.04
N GLY A 98 -5.23 -9.93 32.87
CA GLY A 98 -4.06 -9.18 32.40
C GLY A 98 -3.19 -9.97 31.44
N GLU A 99 -3.65 -11.14 30.99
CA GLU A 99 -2.94 -11.95 30.00
C GLU A 99 -3.22 -11.42 28.59
N ILE A 100 -2.18 -11.42 27.75
CA ILE A 100 -2.31 -11.03 26.35
C ILE A 100 -3.06 -12.11 25.60
N VAL A 101 -4.19 -11.74 25.01
CA VAL A 101 -5.06 -12.64 24.24
C VAL A 101 -4.68 -12.58 22.76
N ASP A 102 -4.44 -11.38 22.24
CA ASP A 102 -4.08 -11.15 20.85
C ASP A 102 -3.33 -9.82 20.69
N ASP A 103 -2.53 -9.73 19.63
CA ASP A 103 -1.94 -8.49 19.19
C ASP A 103 -1.92 -8.39 17.66
N CYS A 104 -2.39 -7.26 17.15
CA CYS A 104 -2.65 -7.09 15.73
C CYS A 104 -2.04 -5.78 15.23
N PHE A 105 -1.08 -5.90 14.31
CA PHE A 105 -0.50 -4.77 13.59
C PHE A 105 -1.12 -4.71 12.18
N VAL A 106 -1.75 -3.59 11.85
CA VAL A 106 -2.50 -3.42 10.59
C VAL A 106 -2.08 -2.15 9.87
N ILE A 107 -1.72 -2.28 8.61
CA ILE A 107 -1.61 -1.18 7.65
C ILE A 107 -2.84 -1.19 6.74
N GLU A 108 -3.60 -0.11 6.76
CA GLU A 108 -4.79 0.10 5.93
C GLU A 108 -4.47 0.92 4.67
N LYS A 109 -3.34 1.63 4.67
CA LYS A 109 -2.91 2.52 3.60
C LYS A 109 -1.44 2.31 3.31
N GLU A 110 -1.11 2.03 2.05
CA GLU A 110 0.29 1.98 1.61
C GLU A 110 0.68 3.29 0.92
N LYS A 111 1.96 3.68 1.04
CA LYS A 111 2.50 4.95 0.53
C LYS A 111 2.31 5.13 -0.97
N TYR A 112 2.48 4.05 -1.76
CA TYR A 112 2.60 4.17 -3.22
C TYR A 112 1.37 3.74 -4.04
N LEU A 113 0.45 2.98 -3.43
CA LEU A 113 -0.70 2.44 -4.15
C LEU A 113 -1.90 3.41 -4.22
N LYS A 114 -1.94 4.39 -3.33
CA LYS A 114 -3.09 5.30 -3.20
C LYS A 114 -3.11 6.43 -4.22
N ASP A 115 -1.95 6.88 -4.66
CA ASP A 115 -1.86 8.14 -5.39
C ASP A 115 -2.26 8.06 -6.87
N ILE A 116 -2.20 6.86 -7.45
CA ILE A 116 -2.35 6.69 -8.90
C ILE A 116 -3.58 5.91 -9.34
N GLU A 117 -4.42 5.45 -8.41
CA GLU A 117 -5.59 4.60 -8.72
C GLU A 117 -5.27 3.50 -9.75
N ILE A 118 -4.09 2.87 -9.65
CA ILE A 118 -3.55 2.03 -10.72
C ILE A 118 -4.53 0.93 -11.14
N THR A 119 -5.28 0.39 -10.18
CA THR A 119 -6.33 -0.60 -10.40
C THR A 119 -7.42 -0.11 -11.36
N SER A 120 -7.84 1.16 -11.24
CA SER A 120 -8.84 1.78 -12.12
C SER A 120 -8.32 1.84 -13.56
N TYR A 121 -7.10 2.35 -13.75
CA TYR A 121 -6.47 2.42 -15.07
C TYR A 121 -6.25 1.05 -15.69
N PHE A 122 -5.82 0.08 -14.88
CA PHE A 122 -5.60 -1.29 -15.33
C PHE A 122 -6.91 -1.95 -15.77
N GLN A 123 -8.01 -1.72 -15.05
CA GLN A 123 -9.34 -2.20 -15.41
C GLN A 123 -9.83 -1.57 -16.73
N GLU A 124 -9.72 -0.25 -16.88
CA GLU A 124 -10.16 0.46 -18.08
C GLU A 124 -9.38 0.04 -19.33
N MET A 125 -8.06 -0.10 -19.20
CA MET A 125 -7.21 -0.56 -20.28
C MET A 125 -7.55 -2.00 -20.70
N ASN A 126 -7.71 -2.91 -19.74
CA ASN A 126 -8.06 -4.30 -20.03
C ASN A 126 -9.46 -4.45 -20.64
N ARG A 127 -10.41 -3.58 -20.31
CA ARG A 127 -11.73 -3.55 -20.96
C ARG A 127 -11.66 -3.25 -22.45
N LYS A 128 -10.71 -2.42 -22.87
CA LYS A 128 -10.53 -2.04 -24.28
C LYS A 128 -9.60 -2.99 -25.05
N MET A 129 -8.93 -3.91 -24.37
CA MET A 129 -7.99 -4.85 -24.98
C MET A 129 -8.74 -5.91 -25.80
N PRO A 130 -8.47 -6.02 -27.12
CA PRO A 130 -8.94 -7.13 -27.92
C PRO A 130 -8.41 -8.47 -27.39
N SER A 131 -9.31 -9.41 -27.09
CA SER A 131 -8.94 -10.72 -26.53
C SER A 131 -8.00 -11.53 -27.41
N GLN A 132 -7.99 -11.27 -28.72
CA GLN A 132 -7.07 -11.92 -29.66
C GLN A 132 -5.60 -11.63 -29.35
N TYR A 133 -5.27 -10.45 -28.79
CA TYR A 133 -3.90 -10.08 -28.45
C TYR A 133 -3.29 -10.92 -27.32
N LEU A 134 -4.10 -11.67 -26.58
CA LEU A 134 -3.62 -12.62 -25.57
C LEU A 134 -3.14 -13.95 -26.16
N ARG A 135 -3.24 -14.14 -27.49
CA ARG A 135 -2.74 -15.35 -28.15
C ARG A 135 -1.27 -15.16 -28.49
N GLU A 136 -0.42 -16.11 -28.10
CA GLU A 136 1.06 -16.07 -28.30
C GLU A 136 1.48 -15.82 -29.76
N ASN A 137 0.67 -16.24 -30.73
CA ASN A 137 0.96 -16.07 -32.16
C ASN A 137 0.55 -14.70 -32.72
N GLN A 138 0.01 -13.79 -31.91
CA GLN A 138 -0.24 -12.41 -32.32
C GLN A 138 0.99 -11.56 -32.08
N GLY A 139 1.29 -10.67 -33.03
CA GLY A 139 2.49 -9.86 -32.91
C GLY A 139 2.42 -8.82 -31.79
N GLU A 140 1.21 -8.42 -31.40
CA GLU A 140 0.95 -7.49 -30.29
C GLU A 140 1.06 -8.15 -28.91
N TYR A 141 1.15 -9.49 -28.84
CA TYR A 141 1.21 -10.24 -27.58
C TYR A 141 2.32 -9.73 -26.67
N GLU A 142 3.52 -9.54 -27.21
CA GLU A 142 4.68 -9.04 -26.46
C GLU A 142 4.39 -7.69 -25.79
N PHE A 143 3.81 -6.75 -26.54
CA PHE A 143 3.47 -5.43 -26.00
C PHE A 143 2.40 -5.52 -24.90
N VAL A 144 1.36 -6.31 -25.14
CA VAL A 144 0.28 -6.54 -24.17
C VAL A 144 0.81 -7.22 -22.89
N SER A 145 1.76 -8.14 -23.02
CA SER A 145 2.43 -8.77 -21.88
C SER A 145 3.20 -7.75 -21.05
N TYR A 146 3.96 -6.84 -21.68
CA TYR A 146 4.64 -5.76 -20.95
C TYR A 146 3.64 -4.91 -20.18
N ILE A 147 2.58 -4.45 -20.85
CA ILE A 147 1.53 -3.62 -20.26
C ILE A 147 0.88 -4.31 -19.04
N SER A 148 0.55 -5.60 -19.18
CA SER A 148 -0.08 -6.37 -18.10
C SER A 148 0.86 -6.54 -16.90
N LEU A 149 2.13 -6.88 -17.16
CA LEU A 149 3.11 -7.14 -16.11
C LEU A 149 3.55 -5.86 -15.36
N ILE A 150 3.51 -4.69 -16.00
CA ILE A 150 3.81 -3.41 -15.30
C ILE A 150 2.87 -3.23 -14.10
N GLY A 151 1.57 -3.44 -14.30
CA GLY A 151 0.58 -3.31 -13.22
C GLY A 151 0.82 -4.33 -12.11
N THR A 152 1.07 -5.59 -12.47
CA THR A 152 1.38 -6.66 -11.51
C THR A 152 2.62 -6.35 -10.69
N LEU A 153 3.74 -6.04 -11.33
CA LEU A 153 5.00 -5.75 -10.65
C LEU A 153 4.88 -4.51 -9.76
N PHE A 154 4.18 -3.48 -10.22
CA PHE A 154 3.97 -2.28 -9.42
C PHE A 154 3.17 -2.57 -8.14
N ILE A 155 2.08 -3.34 -8.24
CA ILE A 155 1.27 -3.74 -7.06
C ILE A 155 2.11 -4.59 -6.10
N SER A 156 3.02 -5.41 -6.63
CA SER A 156 3.96 -6.20 -5.84
C SER A 156 5.17 -5.41 -5.33
N LYS A 157 5.20 -4.07 -5.49
CA LYS A 157 6.31 -3.19 -5.07
C LYS A 157 7.66 -3.47 -5.77
N GLU A 158 7.63 -4.21 -6.88
CA GLU A 158 8.77 -4.49 -7.75
C GLU A 158 9.03 -3.32 -8.72
N PHE A 159 9.27 -2.13 -8.16
CA PHE A 159 9.27 -0.86 -8.91
C PHE A 159 10.35 -0.78 -10.00
N GLU A 160 11.57 -1.24 -9.73
CA GLU A 160 12.65 -1.27 -10.72
C GLU A 160 12.25 -2.17 -11.91
N SER A 161 11.73 -3.36 -11.62
CA SER A 161 11.26 -4.31 -12.64
C SER A 161 10.10 -3.74 -13.45
N ALA A 162 9.13 -3.09 -12.79
CA ALA A 162 8.04 -2.39 -13.46
C ALA A 162 8.57 -1.29 -14.39
N GLY A 163 9.54 -0.48 -13.93
CA GLY A 163 10.17 0.56 -14.73
C GLY A 163 10.94 0.02 -15.94
N VAL A 164 11.59 -1.14 -15.82
CA VAL A 164 12.24 -1.81 -16.95
C VAL A 164 11.20 -2.17 -18.02
N LEU A 165 10.05 -2.73 -17.62
CA LEU A 165 8.97 -3.06 -18.56
C LEU A 165 8.33 -1.82 -19.18
N VAL A 166 8.18 -0.73 -18.44
CA VAL A 166 7.72 0.56 -18.99
C VAL A 166 8.68 1.04 -20.09
N ASN A 167 10.00 0.95 -19.86
CA ASN A 167 11.01 1.30 -20.86
C ASN A 167 10.94 0.38 -22.10
N GLN A 168 10.76 -0.93 -21.90
CA GLN A 168 10.62 -1.90 -22.98
C GLN A 168 9.36 -1.65 -23.83
N ALA A 169 8.22 -1.39 -23.19
CA ALA A 169 6.97 -1.04 -23.87
C ALA A 169 7.12 0.26 -24.70
N ASN A 170 7.76 1.29 -24.14
CA ASN A 170 8.06 2.52 -24.88
C ASN A 170 9.00 2.27 -26.08
N THR A 171 10.01 1.41 -25.91
CA THR A 171 10.93 1.03 -26.98
C THR A 171 10.21 0.24 -28.08
N TYR A 172 9.31 -0.66 -27.71
CA TYR A 172 8.47 -1.43 -28.62
C TYR A 172 7.65 -0.50 -29.52
N LEU A 173 7.01 0.53 -28.96
CA LEU A 173 6.20 1.49 -29.71
C LEU A 173 7.01 2.36 -30.70
N LYS A 174 8.33 2.51 -30.48
CA LYS A 174 9.22 3.26 -31.37
C LYS A 174 9.71 2.43 -32.56
N ASN A 175 9.75 1.12 -32.42
CA ASN A 175 10.21 0.24 -33.49
C ASN A 175 9.14 0.12 -34.58
N LYS A 176 9.40 0.70 -35.76
CA LYS A 176 8.48 0.69 -36.91
C LYS A 176 8.17 -0.71 -37.45
N GLY A 177 8.99 -1.72 -37.12
CA GLY A 177 8.75 -3.11 -37.49
C GLY A 177 7.74 -3.81 -36.58
N ASN A 178 7.39 -3.21 -35.45
CA ASN A 178 6.49 -3.84 -34.49
C ASN A 178 5.02 -3.58 -34.84
N PRO A 179 4.16 -4.59 -34.72
CA PRO A 179 2.73 -4.42 -34.88
C PRO A 179 2.20 -3.54 -33.74
N LEU A 180 1.38 -2.57 -34.11
CA LEU A 180 0.77 -1.67 -33.13
C LEU A 180 -0.64 -2.17 -32.82
N PRO A 181 -1.06 -2.10 -31.55
CA PRO A 181 -2.46 -2.34 -31.21
C PRO A 181 -3.39 -1.35 -31.90
N ASP A 182 -4.69 -1.64 -31.86
CA ASP A 182 -5.70 -0.72 -32.33
C ASP A 182 -5.60 0.66 -31.63
N LYS A 183 -6.11 1.68 -32.31
CA LYS A 183 -5.92 3.08 -31.91
C LYS A 183 -6.50 3.39 -30.53
N ASP A 184 -7.59 2.74 -30.14
CA ASP A 184 -8.28 3.02 -28.89
C ASP A 184 -7.52 2.41 -27.73
N TYR A 185 -7.10 1.14 -27.85
CA TYR A 185 -6.26 0.49 -26.85
C TYR A 185 -4.87 1.13 -26.75
N LEU A 186 -4.24 1.47 -27.88
CA LEU A 186 -2.94 2.14 -27.92
C LEU A 186 -2.95 3.49 -27.19
N LYS A 187 -4.05 4.25 -27.30
CA LYS A 187 -4.20 5.53 -26.60
C LYS A 187 -4.15 5.36 -25.08
N GLU A 188 -4.89 4.37 -24.55
CA GLU A 188 -4.88 4.07 -23.12
C GLU A 188 -3.51 3.57 -22.67
N CYS A 189 -2.87 2.69 -23.45
CA CYS A 189 -1.54 2.19 -23.12
C CYS A 189 -0.50 3.31 -23.02
N ARG A 190 -0.53 4.29 -23.95
CA ARG A 190 0.38 5.46 -23.88
C ARG A 190 0.13 6.31 -22.66
N TYR A 191 -1.14 6.54 -22.31
CA TYR A 191 -1.49 7.27 -21.10
C TYR A 191 -0.98 6.54 -19.85
N PHE A 192 -1.23 5.24 -19.76
CA PHE A 192 -0.75 4.38 -18.68
C PHE A 192 0.78 4.42 -18.56
N LEU A 193 1.52 4.18 -19.64
CA LEU A 193 2.99 4.22 -19.65
C LEU A 193 3.55 5.57 -19.20
N LYS A 194 2.92 6.67 -19.61
CA LYS A 194 3.32 8.03 -19.20
C LYS A 194 3.08 8.25 -17.71
N MET A 195 1.90 7.87 -17.21
CA MET A 195 1.54 7.98 -15.80
C MET A 195 2.50 7.15 -14.93
N MET A 196 2.75 5.89 -15.30
CA MET A 196 3.70 5.01 -14.61
C MET A 196 5.12 5.56 -14.62
N SER A 197 5.59 6.05 -15.78
CA SER A 197 6.93 6.67 -15.89
C SER A 197 7.05 7.87 -14.95
N ASN A 198 6.07 8.78 -14.96
CA ASN A 198 6.08 9.95 -14.08
C ASN A 198 6.14 9.53 -12.62
N TYR A 199 5.25 8.61 -12.23
CA TYR A 199 5.13 8.20 -10.84
C TYR A 199 6.43 7.59 -10.30
N LEU A 200 7.04 6.67 -11.06
CA LEU A 200 8.30 6.03 -10.69
C LEU A 200 9.45 7.05 -10.56
N ILE A 201 9.50 8.04 -11.45
CA ILE A 201 10.54 9.08 -11.50
C ILE A 201 10.37 10.09 -10.35
N GLU A 202 9.15 10.58 -10.14
CA GLU A 202 8.83 11.63 -9.17
C GLU A 202 8.99 11.14 -7.73
N ASN A 203 8.65 9.87 -7.48
CA ASN A 203 8.80 9.22 -6.18
C ASN A 203 10.18 8.57 -5.96
N ASN A 204 11.12 8.74 -6.89
CA ASN A 204 12.47 8.15 -6.83
C ASN A 204 12.48 6.62 -6.59
N LEU A 205 11.53 5.90 -7.18
CA LEU A 205 11.33 4.46 -6.98
C LEU A 205 12.21 3.57 -7.87
N ILE A 206 13.08 4.19 -8.66
CA ILE A 206 13.90 3.51 -9.67
C ILE A 206 15.34 4.05 -9.67
N SER A 207 16.26 3.22 -10.16
CA SER A 207 17.67 3.57 -10.29
C SER A 207 17.89 4.76 -11.21
N LYS A 208 18.95 5.54 -10.96
CA LYS A 208 19.33 6.71 -11.77
C LYS A 208 19.46 6.37 -13.26
N GLY A 209 20.09 5.24 -13.59
CA GLY A 209 20.27 4.81 -14.98
C GLY A 209 18.97 4.41 -15.67
N LEU A 210 17.96 3.92 -14.92
CA LEU A 210 16.63 3.68 -15.47
C LEU A 210 15.83 4.96 -15.64
N LYS A 211 15.95 5.90 -14.68
CA LYS A 211 15.35 7.24 -14.75
C LYS A 211 15.75 7.99 -16.03
N GLU A 212 17.05 8.04 -16.34
CA GLU A 212 17.57 8.68 -17.56
C GLU A 212 16.95 8.07 -18.83
N ARG A 213 16.87 6.73 -18.90
CA ARG A 213 16.26 6.03 -20.05
C ARG A 213 14.77 6.34 -20.22
N LEU A 214 14.02 6.46 -19.12
CA LEU A 214 12.60 6.81 -19.16
C LEU A 214 12.38 8.29 -19.55
N GLU A 215 13.24 9.20 -19.10
CA GLU A 215 13.21 10.61 -19.49
C GLU A 215 13.53 10.81 -20.98
N ASP A 216 14.47 10.05 -21.54
CA ASP A 216 14.77 10.04 -22.98
C ASP A 216 13.58 9.56 -23.83
N ASN A 217 12.77 8.65 -23.27
CA ASN A 217 11.56 8.18 -23.93
C ASN A 217 10.44 9.23 -23.96
N LYS A 218 10.34 10.06 -22.92
CA LYS A 218 9.35 11.14 -22.79
C LYS A 218 9.44 12.19 -23.91
N ASN A 219 10.67 12.50 -24.36
CA ASN A 219 10.92 13.56 -25.34
C ASN A 219 10.62 13.16 -26.79
N ASN A 220 10.20 11.90 -27.03
CA ASN A 220 10.13 11.29 -28.35
C ASN A 220 8.78 10.61 -28.66
N ILE A 221 7.72 10.85 -27.86
CA ILE A 221 6.36 10.29 -28.01
C ILE A 221 5.34 11.40 -28.20
#